data_AF-A0A014MY41-F1
#
_entry.id   AF-A0A014MY41-F1
#
_cell.length_a   1.000
_cell.length_b   1.000
_cell.length_c   1.000
_cell.angle_alpha   90.00
_cell.angle_beta   90.00
_cell.angle_gamma   90.00
#
_symmetry.space_group_name_H-M   'P 1'
#
loop_
_entity.id
_entity.type
_entity.pdbx_description
1 polymer ?
#
loop_
_entity_poly.entity_id
_entity_poly.type
_entity_poly.pdbx_seq_one_letter_code
_entity_poly.pdbx_strand_id
1 'polypeptide(L)'
;MSRRTTTLRHARKAAAAAVVAVAAFGLTACQDNADASGSSSSSAASDSSDSGSSGSGSSDGGSSGSAGGNQGNGGAGGGGGAGADACKTRQLGFRSSHGMGEGTLIVDLKNNGSAPCTLQGFPGVDLKSKNGSISAQRSDVKAPKTKVKPGEETRFTLSYPPNDSGGSGETFTTLVVTPPNETHSHSLPVSINVPVTDGSADAIKVDPVGTGK
;
A
#
# COMPACT_ATOMS: atom_id res chain seq x y z
N MET A 1 -52.19 -38.40 20.17
CA MET A 1 -51.82 -37.83 21.49
C MET A 1 -50.84 -36.69 21.29
N SER A 2 -51.20 -35.52 21.80
CA SER A 2 -50.42 -34.28 21.81
C SER A 2 -49.35 -34.33 22.90
N ARG A 3 -48.10 -33.94 22.60
CA ARG A 3 -47.12 -33.53 23.61
C ARG A 3 -46.45 -32.23 23.16
N ARG A 4 -47.06 -31.13 23.62
CA ARG A 4 -46.43 -29.82 23.78
C ARG A 4 -45.63 -29.84 25.09
N THR A 5 -44.38 -29.40 25.06
CA THR A 5 -43.60 -28.94 26.21
C THR A 5 -42.20 -28.54 25.72
N THR A 6 -41.53 -27.44 26.04
CA THR A 6 -41.83 -26.19 26.74
C THR A 6 -40.63 -25.28 26.42
N THR A 7 -40.87 -24.05 25.98
CA THR A 7 -39.85 -23.01 25.89
C THR A 7 -39.33 -22.64 27.29
N LEU A 8 -38.01 -22.69 27.53
CA LEU A 8 -37.40 -22.05 28.70
C LEU A 8 -36.26 -21.12 28.27
N ARG A 9 -36.66 -19.86 28.05
CA ARG A 9 -35.76 -18.71 28.01
C ARG A 9 -35.17 -18.52 29.41
N HIS A 10 -33.86 -18.70 29.57
CA HIS A 10 -33.16 -18.25 30.76
C HIS A 10 -32.65 -16.81 30.54
N ALA A 11 -33.54 -15.87 30.83
CA ALA A 11 -33.16 -14.49 31.16
C ALA A 11 -32.92 -14.41 32.66
N ARG A 12 -31.75 -13.87 33.06
CA ARG A 12 -31.39 -13.22 34.35
C ARG A 12 -29.86 -13.08 34.34
N LYS A 13 -29.22 -12.00 34.78
CA LYS A 13 -29.55 -10.67 35.28
C LYS A 13 -28.24 -9.88 35.23
N ALA A 14 -28.34 -8.58 35.07
CA ALA A 14 -27.23 -7.62 35.01
C ALA A 14 -26.29 -7.66 36.22
N ALA A 15 -25.01 -7.37 35.97
CA ALA A 15 -24.16 -6.64 36.89
C ALA A 15 -23.24 -5.74 36.08
N ALA A 16 -23.51 -4.44 36.15
CA ALA A 16 -22.67 -3.38 35.63
C ALA A 16 -21.48 -3.17 36.58
N ALA A 17 -20.27 -3.04 36.02
CA ALA A 17 -19.14 -2.44 36.72
C ALA A 17 -18.40 -1.55 35.72
N ALA A 18 -18.80 -0.27 35.69
CA ALA A 18 -18.09 0.78 35.01
C ALA A 18 -17.00 1.32 35.95
N VAL A 19 -15.74 1.25 35.52
CA VAL A 19 -14.65 2.02 36.15
C VAL A 19 -14.02 2.85 35.04
N VAL A 20 -14.41 4.12 35.01
CA VAL A 20 -13.82 5.18 34.20
C VAL A 20 -12.69 5.77 35.03
N ALA A 21 -11.45 5.59 34.59
CA ALA A 21 -10.31 6.34 35.09
C ALA A 21 -9.83 7.30 33.99
N VAL A 22 -10.31 8.54 34.06
CA VAL A 22 -9.80 9.67 33.26
C VAL A 22 -8.67 10.30 34.07
N ALA A 23 -7.44 10.17 33.58
CA ALA A 23 -6.32 10.99 34.03
C ALA A 23 -5.98 11.94 32.88
N ALA A 24 -6.41 13.20 33.02
CA ALA A 24 -5.96 14.33 32.21
C ALA A 24 -5.16 15.26 33.13
N PHE A 25 -4.00 15.72 32.67
CA PHE A 25 -3.19 16.90 33.02
C PHE A 25 -1.70 16.55 32.80
N GLY A 26 -0.88 17.27 32.03
CA GLY A 26 -1.06 18.63 31.53
C GLY A 26 -0.27 18.91 30.25
N LEU A 27 -0.79 19.90 29.52
CA LEU A 27 -0.15 20.58 28.42
C LEU A 27 1.01 21.43 28.97
N THR A 28 2.22 21.24 28.46
CA THR A 28 3.26 22.29 28.54
C THR A 28 3.11 23.18 27.31
N ALA A 29 2.15 24.10 27.40
CA ALA A 29 2.13 25.27 26.54
C ALA A 29 3.31 26.17 26.95
N CYS A 30 4.35 26.24 26.10
CA CYS A 30 5.21 27.41 26.06
C CYS A 30 4.49 28.43 25.18
N GLN A 31 3.87 29.42 25.84
CA GLN A 31 3.31 30.59 25.18
C GLN A 31 4.27 31.77 25.37
N ASP A 32 4.86 32.14 24.23
CA ASP A 32 5.10 33.49 23.71
C ASP A 32 5.12 34.65 24.73
N ASN A 33 6.23 35.39 24.81
CA ASN A 33 6.17 36.83 24.58
C ASN A 33 7.54 37.41 24.19
N ALA A 34 7.43 38.45 23.38
CA ALA A 34 8.45 39.21 22.70
C ALA A 34 9.40 40.02 23.60
N ASP A 35 10.37 40.57 22.87
CA ASP A 35 10.97 41.90 23.00
C ASP A 35 12.37 42.05 23.62
N ALA A 36 13.15 42.76 22.82
CA ALA A 36 14.11 43.78 23.23
C ALA A 36 15.49 43.32 23.74
N SER A 37 16.44 43.54 22.82
CA SER A 37 17.57 44.46 23.04
C SER A 37 18.74 43.98 23.88
N GLY A 38 19.82 43.58 23.20
CA GLY A 38 21.10 44.28 23.38
C GLY A 38 21.15 45.38 22.31
N SER A 39 20.78 46.62 22.63
CA SER A 39 21.68 47.68 23.13
C SER A 39 22.75 48.03 22.09
N SER A 40 22.49 49.02 21.24
CA SER A 40 22.75 50.46 21.45
C SER A 40 23.97 50.85 20.60
N SER A 41 23.77 51.31 19.36
CA SER A 41 23.50 52.70 18.95
C SER A 41 24.76 53.57 18.95
N SER A 42 25.22 53.93 17.75
CA SER A 42 25.62 55.31 17.45
C SER A 42 25.58 55.56 15.94
N SER A 43 25.10 56.76 15.66
CA SER A 43 24.61 57.32 14.40
C SER A 43 25.72 57.91 13.54
N ALA A 44 25.50 57.99 12.22
CA ALA A 44 25.80 59.11 11.31
C ALA A 44 25.57 58.60 9.87
N ALA A 45 24.59 59.10 9.13
CA ALA A 45 24.60 60.36 8.38
C ALA A 45 25.61 60.38 7.22
N SER A 46 25.04 60.26 6.02
CA SER A 46 25.32 60.99 4.77
C SER A 46 26.68 60.92 4.08
N ASP A 47 26.56 61.07 2.75
CA ASP A 47 27.57 61.41 1.74
C ASP A 47 28.56 60.29 1.35
N SER A 48 28.98 60.12 0.11
CA SER A 48 28.56 60.44 -1.27
C SER A 48 29.74 59.96 -2.14
N SER A 49 29.53 59.77 -3.46
CA SER A 49 30.57 59.71 -4.52
C SER A 49 31.47 58.45 -4.51
N ASP A 50 31.98 57.87 -5.61
CA ASP A 50 31.81 58.00 -7.06
C ASP A 50 32.58 56.82 -7.71
N SER A 51 32.33 56.58 -9.01
CA SER A 51 33.19 55.89 -10.00
C SER A 51 33.42 54.37 -9.87
N GLY A 52 33.32 53.54 -10.92
CA GLY A 52 33.04 53.70 -12.35
C GLY A 52 32.63 52.32 -12.92
N SER A 53 31.69 52.27 -13.87
CA SER A 53 31.90 52.14 -15.33
C SER A 53 32.66 50.85 -15.71
N SER A 54 32.21 49.96 -16.59
CA SER A 54 31.47 50.07 -17.87
C SER A 54 31.05 48.63 -18.27
N GLY A 55 29.87 48.39 -18.87
CA GLY A 55 29.63 48.39 -20.34
C GLY A 55 29.97 47.01 -20.92
N SER A 56 29.18 46.30 -21.73
CA SER A 56 28.12 46.58 -22.72
C SER A 56 27.55 45.21 -23.14
N GLY A 57 26.25 45.00 -23.42
CA GLY A 57 25.57 45.33 -24.69
C GLY A 57 26.01 44.38 -25.83
N SER A 58 25.19 43.81 -26.71
CA SER A 58 23.77 43.99 -27.06
C SER A 58 23.29 42.84 -27.96
N SER A 59 21.98 42.66 -27.87
CA SER A 59 20.89 42.22 -28.77
C SER A 59 21.06 41.73 -30.23
N ASP A 60 20.07 40.88 -30.56
CA ASP A 60 19.18 40.81 -31.74
C ASP A 60 19.61 40.14 -33.06
N GLY A 61 18.67 39.33 -33.58
CA GLY A 61 18.61 38.86 -34.97
C GLY A 61 17.78 37.59 -35.15
N GLY A 62 16.53 37.71 -35.63
CA GLY A 62 15.57 36.62 -35.76
C GLY A 62 15.47 35.91 -37.12
N SER A 63 14.42 35.09 -37.20
CA SER A 63 13.72 34.48 -38.36
C SER A 63 14.04 33.03 -38.80
N SER A 64 13.03 32.19 -38.52
CA SER A 64 12.39 31.14 -39.34
C SER A 64 13.21 30.02 -40.01
N GLY A 65 12.85 28.77 -39.67
CA GLY A 65 13.09 27.57 -40.49
C GLY A 65 12.51 26.32 -39.84
N SER A 66 11.56 25.66 -40.50
CA SER A 66 10.92 24.39 -40.10
C SER A 66 11.81 23.16 -40.34
N ALA A 67 11.31 22.00 -39.86
CA ALA A 67 11.82 20.62 -39.94
C ALA A 67 12.76 20.24 -38.79
N GLY A 68 12.53 19.20 -37.98
CA GLY A 68 11.88 17.92 -38.25
C GLY A 68 12.97 16.86 -38.27
N GLY A 69 12.97 15.95 -37.29
CA GLY A 69 13.78 14.73 -37.33
C GLY A 69 14.59 14.44 -36.07
N ASN A 70 14.11 13.46 -35.30
CA ASN A 70 14.81 12.81 -34.20
C ASN A 70 16.24 12.37 -34.60
N GLN A 71 17.24 12.78 -33.80
CA GLN A 71 18.48 12.03 -33.63
C GLN A 71 18.68 11.75 -32.14
N GLY A 72 18.32 10.54 -31.72
CA GLY A 72 18.70 10.01 -30.41
C GLY A 72 20.03 9.28 -30.53
N ASN A 73 21.13 9.99 -30.30
CA ASN A 73 22.44 9.39 -30.02
C ASN A 73 22.57 9.14 -28.50
N GLY A 74 23.16 8.00 -28.15
CA GLY A 74 23.11 7.40 -26.83
C GLY A 74 23.77 8.17 -25.68
N GLY A 75 23.35 7.79 -24.47
CA GLY A 75 23.99 8.12 -23.21
C GLY A 75 23.73 6.99 -22.21
N ALA A 76 24.80 6.41 -21.67
CA ALA A 76 24.78 5.40 -20.62
C ALA A 76 24.51 6.03 -19.24
N GLY A 77 23.83 5.28 -18.37
CA GLY A 77 23.79 5.52 -16.92
C GLY A 77 22.57 6.29 -16.41
N GLY A 78 21.76 5.62 -15.59
CA GLY A 78 20.68 6.26 -14.83
C GLY A 78 19.51 5.31 -14.63
N GLY A 79 19.18 5.01 -13.38
CA GLY A 79 18.16 4.04 -12.96
C GLY A 79 16.92 4.08 -13.84
N GLY A 80 16.57 2.91 -14.39
CA GLY A 80 15.39 2.73 -15.23
C GLY A 80 14.20 3.38 -14.55
N GLY A 81 13.75 4.49 -15.13
CA GLY A 81 12.62 5.24 -14.64
C GLY A 81 11.49 4.27 -14.37
N ALA A 82 10.95 4.32 -13.16
CA ALA A 82 9.65 3.73 -12.90
C ALA A 82 8.72 4.33 -13.95
N GLY A 83 8.43 3.55 -14.99
CA GLY A 83 7.44 3.93 -15.99
C GLY A 83 6.21 4.41 -15.25
N ALA A 84 5.63 5.51 -15.70
CA ALA A 84 4.46 6.15 -15.13
C ALA A 84 3.20 5.26 -15.18
N ASP A 85 3.36 3.93 -15.17
CA ASP A 85 2.38 2.96 -15.60
C ASP A 85 2.29 1.73 -14.69
N ALA A 86 3.16 1.48 -13.71
CA ALA A 86 3.03 0.33 -12.78
C ALA A 86 2.47 0.75 -11.42
N CYS A 87 1.45 0.04 -10.91
CA CYS A 87 0.87 0.36 -9.61
C CYS A 87 1.86 0.14 -8.47
N LYS A 88 2.08 1.16 -7.64
CA LYS A 88 2.97 1.09 -6.47
C LYS A 88 2.21 0.62 -5.23
N THR A 89 2.83 -0.22 -4.41
CA THR A 89 2.24 -0.75 -3.17
C THR A 89 1.70 0.35 -2.26
N ARG A 90 2.42 1.46 -2.10
CA ARG A 90 1.98 2.62 -1.29
C ARG A 90 0.71 3.34 -1.82
N GLN A 91 0.38 3.14 -3.10
CA GLN A 91 -0.81 3.71 -3.75
C GLN A 91 -1.93 2.68 -3.85
N LEU A 92 -1.70 1.44 -3.42
CA LEU A 92 -2.69 0.39 -3.45
C LEU A 92 -3.34 0.21 -2.08
N GLY A 93 -4.66 0.17 -2.05
CA GLY A 93 -5.43 -0.34 -0.92
C GLY A 93 -5.58 -1.85 -1.07
N PHE A 94 -5.36 -2.59 0.02
CA PHE A 94 -5.47 -4.05 0.03
C PHE A 94 -6.61 -4.49 0.94
N ARG A 95 -7.42 -5.43 0.48
CA ARG A 95 -8.48 -6.06 1.28
C ARG A 95 -8.53 -7.55 1.00
N SER A 96 -8.59 -8.36 2.04
CA SER A 96 -8.77 -9.80 1.94
C SER A 96 -10.20 -10.19 2.29
N SER A 97 -10.77 -11.10 1.52
CA SER A 97 -12.08 -11.72 1.78
C SER A 97 -12.04 -13.20 1.40
N HIS A 98 -12.84 -14.04 2.05
CA HIS A 98 -12.96 -15.45 1.67
C HIS A 98 -13.85 -15.57 0.43
N GLY A 99 -13.48 -16.47 -0.49
CA GLY A 99 -14.32 -16.84 -1.62
C GLY A 99 -15.57 -17.60 -1.20
N MET A 100 -16.46 -17.86 -2.17
CA MET A 100 -17.68 -18.64 -1.93
C MET A 100 -17.39 -20.13 -1.65
N GLY A 101 -16.24 -20.64 -2.10
CA GLY A 101 -15.77 -21.99 -1.83
C GLY A 101 -14.73 -21.99 -0.71
N GLU A 102 -14.61 -23.13 -0.01
CA GLU A 102 -13.50 -23.36 0.91
C GLU A 102 -12.16 -23.31 0.16
N GLY A 103 -11.08 -23.03 0.89
CA GLY A 103 -9.75 -23.02 0.27
C GLY A 103 -9.50 -21.87 -0.70
N THR A 104 -10.30 -20.80 -0.66
CA THR A 104 -10.18 -19.66 -1.56
C THR A 104 -10.16 -18.35 -0.78
N LEU A 105 -9.11 -17.56 -0.96
CA LEU A 105 -9.02 -16.18 -0.49
C LEU A 105 -8.91 -15.24 -1.69
N ILE A 106 -9.75 -14.20 -1.72
CA ILE A 106 -9.73 -13.13 -2.70
C ILE A 106 -9.02 -11.93 -2.08
N VAL A 107 -8.08 -11.34 -2.81
CA VAL A 107 -7.42 -10.10 -2.40
C VAL A 107 -7.70 -9.02 -3.43
N ASP A 108 -8.40 -7.97 -2.99
CA ASP A 108 -8.70 -6.79 -3.78
C ASP A 108 -7.57 -5.76 -3.65
N LEU A 109 -7.20 -5.17 -4.78
CA LEU A 109 -6.19 -4.13 -4.94
C LEU A 109 -6.86 -2.90 -5.54
N LYS A 110 -7.08 -1.90 -4.71
CA LYS A 110 -7.66 -0.60 -5.07
C LYS A 110 -6.58 0.40 -5.42
N ASN A 111 -6.69 1.09 -6.55
CA ASN A 111 -5.82 2.24 -6.81
C ASN A 111 -6.30 3.46 -6.01
N ASN A 112 -5.60 3.77 -4.91
CA ASN A 112 -5.80 4.95 -4.08
C ASN A 112 -4.97 6.17 -4.56
N GLY A 113 -4.17 6.01 -5.62
CA GLY A 113 -3.45 7.10 -6.25
C GLY A 113 -4.36 8.01 -7.08
N SER A 114 -3.82 9.15 -7.52
CA SER A 114 -4.53 10.15 -8.32
C SER A 114 -4.48 9.91 -9.84
N ALA A 115 -3.66 8.97 -10.29
CA ALA A 115 -3.47 8.63 -11.71
C ALA A 115 -3.73 7.14 -11.96
N PRO A 116 -4.16 6.74 -13.19
CA PRO A 116 -4.29 5.34 -13.53
C PRO A 116 -2.91 4.66 -13.51
N CYS A 117 -2.90 3.38 -13.15
CA CYS A 117 -1.71 2.54 -13.16
C CYS A 117 -2.05 1.15 -13.72
N THR A 118 -1.03 0.33 -13.94
CA THR A 118 -1.16 -1.01 -14.55
C THR A 118 -0.58 -2.07 -13.62
N LEU A 119 -1.27 -3.20 -13.57
CA LEU A 119 -0.85 -4.42 -12.90
C LEU A 119 -0.81 -5.55 -13.93
N GLN A 120 0.30 -6.29 -13.99
CA GLN A 120 0.47 -7.42 -14.90
C GLN A 120 1.38 -8.47 -14.27
N GLY A 121 0.90 -9.70 -14.20
CA GLY A 121 1.65 -10.83 -13.65
C GLY A 121 1.07 -11.35 -12.34
N PHE A 122 1.89 -12.13 -11.64
CA PHE A 122 1.55 -12.73 -10.35
C PHE A 122 2.09 -11.87 -9.22
N PRO A 123 1.30 -11.61 -8.18
CA PRO A 123 1.83 -11.06 -6.95
C PRO A 123 2.72 -12.11 -6.25
N GLY A 124 3.72 -11.64 -5.51
CA GLY A 124 4.34 -12.46 -4.48
C GLY A 124 3.38 -12.56 -3.29
N VAL A 125 3.16 -13.77 -2.79
CA VAL A 125 2.29 -14.02 -1.65
C VAL A 125 3.01 -14.93 -0.68
N ASP A 126 3.32 -14.40 0.50
CA ASP A 126 3.93 -15.15 1.59
C ASP A 126 2.92 -15.28 2.74
N LEU A 127 2.67 -16.51 3.17
CA LEU A 127 1.85 -16.81 4.33
C LEU A 127 2.76 -16.94 5.55
N LYS A 128 2.44 -16.26 6.64
CA LYS A 128 3.19 -16.31 7.90
C LYS A 128 2.34 -16.87 9.03
N SER A 129 2.93 -17.83 9.73
CA SER A 129 2.40 -18.45 10.95
C SER A 129 3.36 -18.16 12.12
N LYS A 130 3.07 -18.72 13.29
CA LYS A 130 4.01 -18.72 14.41
C LYS A 130 5.20 -19.66 14.20
N ASN A 131 5.06 -20.63 13.30
CA ASN A 131 6.03 -21.69 13.07
C ASN A 131 6.96 -21.39 11.88
N GLY A 132 6.61 -20.40 11.05
CA GLY A 132 7.44 -19.99 9.93
C GLY A 132 6.66 -19.24 8.86
N SER A 133 7.20 -19.26 7.65
CA SER A 133 6.58 -18.65 6.48
C SER A 133 6.76 -19.53 5.26
N ILE A 134 5.75 -19.56 4.40
CA ILE A 134 5.77 -20.24 3.11
C ILE A 134 5.34 -19.27 2.01
N SER A 135 5.91 -19.42 0.83
CA SER A 135 5.52 -18.65 -0.36
C SER A 135 4.56 -19.47 -1.21
N ALA A 136 3.46 -18.85 -1.64
CA ALA A 136 2.53 -19.47 -2.56
C ALA A 136 3.17 -19.68 -3.93
N GLN A 137 2.86 -20.80 -4.57
CA GLN A 137 3.27 -21.10 -5.93
C GLN A 137 2.39 -20.33 -6.93
N ARG A 138 2.92 -20.01 -8.10
CA ARG A 138 2.12 -19.40 -9.17
C ARG A 138 1.27 -20.47 -9.84
N SER A 139 0.03 -20.16 -10.17
CA SER A 139 -0.80 -21.01 -11.02
C SER A 139 -0.33 -20.94 -12.49
N ASP A 140 -0.88 -21.82 -13.33
CA ASP A 140 -0.61 -21.85 -14.77
C ASP A 140 -1.48 -20.86 -15.57
N VAL A 141 -2.21 -19.96 -14.88
CA VAL A 141 -3.12 -19.01 -15.51
C VAL A 141 -2.34 -17.89 -16.20
N LYS A 142 -2.70 -17.59 -17.45
CA LYS A 142 -2.08 -16.49 -18.19
C LYS A 142 -2.42 -15.14 -17.56
N ALA A 143 -1.39 -14.35 -17.26
CA ALA A 143 -1.56 -13.04 -16.64
C ALA A 143 -2.03 -11.96 -17.64
N PRO A 144 -3.23 -11.36 -17.47
CA PRO A 144 -3.67 -10.23 -18.26
C PRO A 144 -2.92 -8.95 -17.85
N LYS A 145 -2.84 -7.99 -18.77
CA LYS A 145 -2.41 -6.62 -18.45
C LYS A 145 -3.63 -5.82 -18.03
N THR A 146 -3.68 -5.40 -16.77
CA THR A 146 -4.85 -4.74 -16.19
C THR A 146 -4.55 -3.30 -15.84
N LYS A 147 -5.23 -2.35 -16.50
CA LYS A 147 -5.21 -0.94 -16.12
C LYS A 147 -6.23 -0.71 -15.01
N VAL A 148 -5.83 0.00 -13.95
CA VAL A 148 -6.66 0.31 -12.78
C VAL A 148 -6.69 1.83 -12.62
N LYS A 149 -7.86 2.44 -12.85
CA LYS A 149 -8.06 3.88 -12.67
C LYS A 149 -8.10 4.26 -11.18
N PRO A 150 -7.90 5.54 -10.82
CA PRO A 150 -8.14 6.02 -9.46
C PRO A 150 -9.51 5.57 -8.94
N GLY A 151 -9.54 4.97 -7.75
CA GLY A 151 -10.73 4.43 -7.12
C GLY A 151 -11.20 3.06 -7.62
N GLU A 152 -10.67 2.58 -8.75
CA GLU A 152 -10.98 1.27 -9.32
C GLU A 152 -10.23 0.16 -8.57
N GLU A 153 -10.80 -1.04 -8.60
CA GLU A 153 -10.25 -2.24 -7.98
C GLU A 153 -9.98 -3.32 -9.03
N THR A 154 -8.95 -4.11 -8.77
CA THR A 154 -8.70 -5.40 -9.41
C THR A 154 -8.43 -6.42 -8.33
N ARG A 155 -8.41 -7.71 -8.67
CA ARG A 155 -8.20 -8.77 -7.69
C ARG A 155 -7.26 -9.85 -8.18
N PHE A 156 -6.76 -10.64 -7.24
CA PHE A 156 -6.22 -11.96 -7.49
C PHE A 156 -6.81 -12.95 -6.49
N THR A 157 -6.66 -14.23 -6.80
CA THR A 157 -7.14 -15.33 -5.96
C THR A 157 -5.96 -16.12 -5.43
N LEU A 158 -6.03 -16.49 -4.15
CA LEU A 158 -5.17 -17.46 -3.51
C LEU A 158 -6.00 -18.72 -3.24
N SER A 159 -5.58 -19.85 -3.80
CA SER A 159 -6.16 -21.16 -3.56
C SER A 159 -5.25 -21.96 -2.62
N TYR A 160 -5.84 -22.67 -1.67
CA TYR A 160 -5.14 -23.54 -0.73
C TYR A 160 -6.02 -24.73 -0.35
N PRO A 161 -5.43 -25.88 0.03
CA PRO A 161 -6.21 -27.00 0.54
C PRO A 161 -6.81 -26.64 1.90
N PRO A 162 -8.15 -26.63 2.06
CA PRO A 162 -8.76 -26.45 3.37
C PRO A 162 -8.44 -27.66 4.25
N ASN A 163 -8.23 -27.44 5.54
CA ASN A 163 -8.10 -28.53 6.50
C ASN A 163 -9.50 -29.01 6.95
N ASP A 164 -9.96 -30.12 6.39
CA ASP A 164 -11.23 -30.77 6.71
C ASP A 164 -11.08 -31.96 7.68
N SER A 165 -9.84 -32.32 8.03
CA SER A 165 -9.50 -33.54 8.77
C SER A 165 -9.86 -33.52 10.27
N GLY A 166 -10.31 -32.38 10.80
CA GLY A 166 -10.57 -32.18 12.23
C GLY A 166 -9.32 -32.21 13.13
N GLY A 167 -8.13 -32.42 12.56
CA GLY A 167 -6.84 -32.36 13.24
C GLY A 167 -6.18 -30.98 13.21
N SER A 168 -5.03 -30.85 13.90
CA SER A 168 -4.25 -29.61 13.96
C SER A 168 -3.53 -29.33 12.63
N GLY A 169 -4.15 -28.54 11.76
CA GLY A 169 -3.47 -27.93 10.60
C GLY A 169 -2.54 -26.78 11.01
N GLU A 170 -1.78 -26.25 10.05
CA GLU A 170 -1.02 -25.03 10.25
C GLU A 170 -1.91 -23.81 9.98
N THR A 171 -1.98 -22.91 10.96
CA THR A 171 -2.73 -21.66 10.82
C THR A 171 -1.79 -20.50 10.48
N PHE A 172 -1.99 -19.92 9.31
CA PHE A 172 -1.36 -18.68 8.88
C PHE A 172 -2.25 -17.50 9.26
N THR A 173 -1.66 -16.54 9.97
CA THR A 173 -2.38 -15.37 10.51
C THR A 173 -2.08 -14.09 9.74
N THR A 174 -1.04 -14.10 8.93
CA THR A 174 -0.60 -12.92 8.17
C THR A 174 -0.31 -13.32 6.72
N LEU A 175 -0.87 -12.56 5.79
CA LEU A 175 -0.58 -12.65 4.37
C LEU A 175 0.26 -11.44 3.97
N VAL A 176 1.47 -11.66 3.47
CA VAL A 176 2.33 -10.60 2.93
C VAL A 176 2.20 -10.62 1.41
N VAL A 177 1.73 -9.52 0.85
CA VAL A 177 1.44 -9.38 -0.57
C VAL A 177 2.42 -8.38 -1.18
N THR A 178 3.17 -8.82 -2.18
CA THR A 178 4.04 -7.98 -3.02
C THR A 178 3.41 -7.86 -4.40
N PRO A 179 2.91 -6.68 -4.81
CA PRO A 179 2.34 -6.50 -6.15
C PRO A 179 3.30 -6.91 -7.27
N PRO A 180 2.78 -7.33 -8.44
CA PRO A 180 3.61 -7.67 -9.59
C PRO A 180 4.57 -6.53 -9.99
N ASN A 181 5.83 -6.90 -10.28
CA ASN A 181 6.89 -5.97 -10.68
C ASN A 181 7.19 -4.89 -9.63
N GLU A 182 7.03 -5.24 -8.36
CA GLU A 182 7.25 -4.36 -7.22
C GLU A 182 8.02 -5.12 -6.11
N THR A 183 8.68 -4.41 -5.20
CA THR A 183 9.57 -4.97 -4.14
C THR A 183 9.12 -4.69 -2.71
N HIS A 184 8.22 -3.73 -2.51
CA HIS A 184 7.53 -3.39 -1.28
C HIS A 184 6.26 -4.24 -1.14
N SER A 185 6.05 -4.73 0.08
CA SER A 185 4.91 -5.58 0.40
C SER A 185 3.91 -4.87 1.30
N HIS A 186 2.70 -5.40 1.37
CA HIS A 186 1.68 -5.03 2.33
C HIS A 186 1.23 -6.27 3.11
N SER A 187 1.06 -6.14 4.42
CA SER A 187 0.64 -7.24 5.29
C SER A 187 -0.85 -7.14 5.59
N LEU A 188 -1.58 -8.22 5.37
CA LEU A 188 -3.00 -8.37 5.67
C LEU A 188 -3.20 -9.41 6.79
N PRO A 189 -4.06 -9.13 7.78
CA PRO A 189 -4.49 -10.17 8.72
C PRO A 189 -5.39 -11.18 7.99
N VAL A 190 -5.10 -12.46 8.15
CA VAL A 190 -5.89 -13.56 7.57
C VAL A 190 -6.06 -14.68 8.59
N SER A 191 -6.90 -15.67 8.28
CA SER A 191 -7.01 -16.90 9.06
C SER A 191 -7.14 -18.07 8.11
N ILE A 192 -6.00 -18.54 7.61
CA ILE A 192 -5.91 -19.66 6.66
C ILE A 192 -5.39 -20.87 7.43
N ASN A 193 -6.15 -21.97 7.45
CA ASN A 193 -5.72 -23.23 8.05
C ASN A 193 -5.56 -24.29 6.95
N VAL A 194 -4.35 -24.82 6.82
CA VAL A 194 -4.00 -25.85 5.84
C VAL A 194 -3.56 -27.14 6.53
N PRO A 195 -3.79 -28.32 5.94
CA PRO A 195 -3.31 -29.58 6.48
C PRO A 195 -1.77 -29.61 6.46
N VAL A 196 -1.16 -30.20 7.50
CA VAL A 196 0.30 -30.41 7.62
C VAL A 196 0.71 -31.75 7.00
N THR A 197 0.45 -31.91 5.71
CA THR A 197 0.86 -33.09 4.92
C THR A 197 2.02 -32.74 3.99
N ASP A 198 2.78 -33.75 3.55
CA ASP A 198 3.81 -33.56 2.54
C ASP A 198 3.22 -32.90 1.27
N GLY A 199 3.83 -31.82 0.79
CA GLY A 199 3.39 -31.08 -0.40
C GLY A 199 2.23 -30.09 -0.18
N SER A 200 1.71 -29.92 1.04
CA SER A 200 0.66 -28.92 1.31
C SER A 200 1.06 -27.48 0.94
N ALA A 201 2.35 -27.14 1.09
CA ALA A 201 2.86 -25.83 0.69
C ALA A 201 2.82 -25.63 -0.83
N ASP A 202 3.10 -26.67 -1.61
CA ASP A 202 3.08 -26.63 -3.08
C ASP A 202 1.65 -26.57 -3.65
N ALA A 203 0.67 -27.00 -2.85
CA ALA A 203 -0.75 -26.90 -3.18
C ALA A 203 -1.32 -25.49 -2.97
N ILE A 204 -0.59 -24.57 -2.31
CA ILE A 204 -1.01 -23.18 -2.19
C ILE A 204 -0.63 -22.44 -3.46
N LYS A 205 -1.63 -21.99 -4.20
CA LYS A 205 -1.45 -21.36 -5.51
C LYS A 205 -2.02 -19.96 -5.55
N VAL A 206 -1.30 -19.04 -6.20
CA VAL A 206 -1.74 -17.68 -6.47
C VAL A 206 -1.98 -17.47 -7.95
N ASP A 207 -3.13 -16.89 -8.28
CA ASP A 207 -3.50 -16.47 -9.62
C ASP A 207 -2.93 -15.10 -9.96
N PRO A 208 -2.82 -14.75 -11.26
CA PRO A 208 -2.39 -13.41 -11.63
C PRO A 208 -3.47 -12.38 -11.29
N VAL A 209 -3.03 -11.13 -11.14
CA VAL A 209 -3.93 -9.99 -10.97
C VAL A 209 -4.82 -9.78 -12.20
N GLY A 210 -6.04 -9.32 -11.98
CA GLY A 210 -7.02 -9.12 -13.06
C GLY A 210 -7.78 -10.37 -13.45
N THR A 211 -7.67 -11.44 -12.65
CA THR A 211 -8.51 -12.63 -12.80
C THR A 211 -9.89 -12.38 -12.18
N GLY A 212 -10.94 -12.83 -12.88
CA GLY A 212 -12.32 -12.68 -12.41
C GLY A 212 -12.90 -11.27 -12.51
N LYS A 213 -12.41 -10.42 -13.42
CA LYS A 213 -13.20 -9.28 -13.90
C LYS A 213 -14.24 -9.73 -14.93
#